data_AF-U4U058-F1
#
_entry.id   AF-U4U058-F1
#
_cell.length_a   1.000
_cell.length_b   1.000
_cell.length_c   1.000
_cell.angle_alpha   90.00
_cell.angle_beta   90.00
_cell.angle_gamma   90.00
#
_symmetry.space_group_name_H-M   'P 1'
#
loop_
_entity.id
_entity.type
_entity.pdbx_description
1 polymer ?
#
loop_
_entity_poly.entity_id
_entity_poly.type
_entity_poly.pdbx_seq_one_letter_code
_entity_poly.pdbx_strand_id
1 'polypeptide(L)'
;MELDDEYLFNTDNIKDIEDNISRRKSIGNIRLVNEMHEKLKSLKTNDSKYQSVKAQLAEECRRIPNRTHPDIISYIDTPKVIKYIGSKRVFDFPHKEFYEISKRLKLVRTEQLGSLAGSRTYYLLGQMAELEHALVRYFVKNLLQSEFQLVSVSDIVPRDLVESCGMNTKGERTQVRCAVIPYLLIF
;
A
#
# COMPACT_ATOMS: atom_id res chain seq x y z
N MET A 1 -6.69 -12.54 -9.30
CA MET A 1 -5.85 -12.89 -8.15
C MET A 1 -6.20 -14.33 -7.81
N GLU A 2 -5.24 -15.22 -8.01
CA GLU A 2 -5.40 -16.64 -7.70
C GLU A 2 -5.20 -16.77 -6.18
N LEU A 3 -6.20 -17.29 -5.48
CA LEU A 3 -6.11 -17.53 -4.05
C LEU A 3 -5.40 -18.87 -3.83
N ASP A 4 -4.60 -18.95 -2.77
CA ASP A 4 -3.99 -20.21 -2.33
C ASP A 4 -5.05 -21.03 -1.59
N ASP A 5 -5.91 -21.70 -2.37
CA ASP A 5 -7.03 -22.48 -1.87
C ASP A 5 -6.56 -23.64 -0.97
N GLU A 6 -5.41 -24.24 -1.27
CA GLU A 6 -4.81 -25.31 -0.47
C GLU A 6 -4.40 -24.81 0.92
N TYR A 7 -3.91 -23.58 1.01
CA TYR A 7 -3.56 -22.97 2.28
C TYR A 7 -4.81 -22.51 3.06
N LEU A 8 -5.72 -21.80 2.41
CA LEU A 8 -6.87 -21.15 3.06
C LEU A 8 -7.95 -22.14 3.53
N PHE A 9 -8.20 -23.21 2.77
CA PHE A 9 -9.27 -24.17 3.07
C PHE A 9 -8.80 -25.42 3.81
N ASN A 10 -7.51 -25.49 4.16
CA ASN A 10 -6.99 -26.55 5.00
C ASN A 10 -7.18 -26.22 6.49
N THR A 11 -7.90 -27.09 7.18
CA THR A 11 -8.22 -26.95 8.62
C THR A 11 -6.99 -26.98 9.52
N ASP A 12 -5.91 -27.63 9.09
CA ASP A 12 -4.67 -27.72 9.87
C ASP A 12 -3.95 -26.35 9.96
N ASN A 13 -4.18 -25.48 8.98
CA ASN A 13 -3.56 -24.16 8.90
C ASN A 13 -4.31 -23.10 9.72
N ILE A 14 -5.49 -23.40 10.27
CA ILE A 14 -6.35 -22.42 10.96
C ILE A 14 -5.56 -21.66 12.04
N LYS A 15 -4.82 -22.39 12.88
CA LYS A 15 -4.08 -21.79 14.00
C LYS A 15 -2.96 -20.86 13.52
N ASP A 16 -2.20 -21.28 12.49
CA ASP A 16 -1.14 -20.46 11.91
C ASP A 16 -1.70 -19.18 11.26
N ILE A 17 -2.84 -19.31 10.57
CA ILE A 17 -3.53 -18.17 9.95
C ILE A 17 -4.06 -17.21 11.03
N GLU A 18 -4.66 -17.71 12.12
CA GLU A 18 -5.12 -16.89 13.25
C GLU A 18 -3.95 -16.13 13.90
N ASP A 19 -2.84 -16.81 14.16
CA ASP A 19 -1.62 -16.20 14.69
C ASP A 19 -1.08 -15.12 13.74
N ASN A 20 -1.06 -15.39 12.43
CA ASN A 20 -0.63 -14.44 11.41
C ASN A 20 -1.56 -13.21 11.30
N ILE A 21 -2.88 -13.41 11.38
CA ILE A 21 -3.88 -12.32 11.40
C ILE A 21 -3.63 -11.40 12.59
N SER A 22 -3.46 -11.98 13.78
CA SER A 22 -3.19 -11.26 15.03
C SER A 22 -1.89 -10.46 14.95
N ARG A 23 -0.81 -11.11 14.51
CA ARG A 23 0.52 -10.49 14.32
C ARG A 23 0.49 -9.32 13.34
N ARG A 24 -0.25 -9.46 12.24
CA ARG A 24 -0.35 -8.43 11.20
C ARG A 24 -1.41 -7.37 11.49
N LYS A 25 -2.13 -7.49 12.62
CA LYS A 25 -3.21 -6.58 13.03
C LYS A 25 -4.30 -6.45 11.93
N SER A 26 -4.57 -7.55 11.23
CA SER A 26 -5.62 -7.61 10.20
C SER A 26 -6.98 -7.91 10.83
N ILE A 27 -8.05 -7.70 10.07
CA ILE A 27 -9.45 -7.91 10.48
C ILE A 27 -10.05 -9.22 9.94
N GLY A 28 -9.25 -10.07 9.30
CA GLY A 28 -9.71 -11.33 8.69
C GLY A 28 -10.20 -12.36 9.71
N ASN A 29 -11.10 -13.25 9.28
CA ASN A 29 -11.61 -14.36 10.10
C ASN A 29 -11.58 -15.67 9.30
N ILE A 30 -10.56 -16.51 9.58
CA ILE A 30 -10.37 -17.77 8.88
C ILE A 30 -11.45 -18.83 9.20
N ARG A 31 -12.06 -18.78 10.38
CA ARG A 31 -13.15 -19.71 10.73
C ARG A 31 -14.38 -19.45 9.89
N LEU A 32 -14.71 -18.17 9.69
CA LEU A 32 -15.81 -17.75 8.82
C LEU A 32 -15.56 -18.16 7.37
N VAL A 33 -14.32 -18.01 6.88
CA VAL A 33 -13.91 -18.46 5.54
C VAL A 33 -14.16 -19.96 5.36
N ASN A 34 -13.71 -20.78 6.30
CA ASN A 34 -13.91 -22.24 6.25
C ASN A 34 -15.40 -22.62 6.35
N GLU A 35 -16.17 -21.98 7.23
CA GLU A 35 -17.62 -22.20 7.34
C GLU A 35 -18.34 -21.86 6.03
N MET A 36 -18.01 -20.73 5.42
CA MET A 36 -18.58 -20.31 4.14
C MET A 36 -18.17 -21.26 3.01
N HIS A 37 -16.94 -21.78 3.03
CA HIS A 37 -16.46 -22.75 2.06
C HIS A 37 -17.24 -24.07 2.14
N GLU A 38 -17.46 -24.60 3.33
CA GLU A 38 -18.27 -25.80 3.54
C GLU A 38 -19.74 -25.59 3.15
N LYS A 39 -20.29 -24.42 3.50
CA LYS A 39 -21.64 -24.04 3.06
C LYS A 39 -21.74 -23.99 1.53
N LEU A 40 -20.72 -23.48 0.85
CA LEU A 40 -20.69 -23.40 -0.61
C LEU A 40 -20.65 -24.79 -1.26
N LYS A 41 -19.91 -25.75 -0.68
CA LYS A 41 -19.89 -27.16 -1.14
C LYS A 41 -21.27 -27.83 -1.07
N SER A 42 -22.08 -27.47 -0.07
CA SER A 42 -23.43 -28.03 0.08
C SER A 42 -24.47 -27.47 -0.90
N LEU A 43 -24.15 -26.36 -1.59
CA LEU A 43 -25.06 -25.68 -2.52
C LEU A 43 -24.83 -26.11 -3.96
N LYS A 44 -25.90 -26.14 -4.75
CA LYS A 44 -25.82 -26.37 -6.20
C LYS A 44 -25.40 -25.09 -6.91
N THR A 45 -24.53 -25.20 -7.90
CA THR A 45 -23.96 -24.06 -8.65
C THR A 45 -25.01 -23.15 -9.31
N ASN A 46 -26.18 -23.68 -9.63
CA ASN A 46 -27.27 -22.96 -10.29
C ASN A 46 -28.19 -22.20 -9.32
N ASP A 47 -27.97 -22.32 -8.00
CA ASP A 47 -28.75 -21.60 -7.00
C ASP A 47 -28.27 -20.14 -6.90
N SER A 48 -29.20 -19.18 -6.82
CA SER A 48 -28.85 -17.77 -6.58
C SER A 48 -28.08 -17.59 -5.25
N LYS A 49 -28.34 -18.46 -4.26
CA LYS A 49 -27.59 -18.51 -3.00
C LYS A 49 -26.13 -18.90 -3.20
N TYR A 50 -25.82 -19.77 -4.17
CA TYR A 50 -24.44 -20.17 -4.45
C TYR A 50 -23.59 -18.96 -4.87
N GLN A 51 -24.09 -18.13 -5.79
CA GLN A 51 -23.38 -16.94 -6.24
C GLN A 51 -23.18 -15.91 -5.12
N SER A 52 -24.19 -15.73 -4.28
CA SER A 52 -24.11 -14.84 -3.11
C SER A 52 -23.05 -15.32 -2.10
N VAL A 53 -23.08 -16.59 -1.72
CA VAL A 53 -22.10 -17.17 -0.78
C VAL A 53 -20.69 -17.15 -1.38
N LYS A 54 -20.54 -17.44 -2.68
CA LYS A 54 -19.24 -17.36 -3.37
C LYS A 54 -18.65 -15.95 -3.33
N ALA A 55 -19.47 -14.93 -3.55
CA ALA A 55 -19.03 -13.53 -3.49
C ALA A 55 -18.63 -13.13 -2.06
N GLN A 56 -19.39 -13.56 -1.04
CA GLN A 56 -19.04 -13.33 0.36
C GLN A 56 -17.75 -14.04 0.76
N LEU A 57 -17.58 -15.30 0.37
CA LEU A 57 -16.36 -16.08 0.61
C LEU A 57 -15.15 -15.37 0.02
N ALA A 58 -15.24 -14.89 -1.23
CA ALA A 58 -14.16 -14.16 -1.88
C ALA A 58 -13.81 -12.84 -1.14
N GLU A 59 -14.81 -12.13 -0.60
CA GLU A 59 -14.57 -10.94 0.23
C GLU A 59 -13.84 -11.26 1.52
N GLU A 60 -14.26 -12.32 2.24
CA GLU A 60 -13.61 -12.71 3.49
C GLU A 60 -12.18 -13.26 3.25
N CYS A 61 -11.96 -14.00 2.16
CA CYS A 61 -10.62 -14.45 1.76
C CYS A 61 -9.68 -13.27 1.50
N ARG A 62 -10.17 -12.18 0.88
CA ARG A 62 -9.39 -10.96 0.63
C ARG A 62 -8.96 -10.23 1.92
N ARG A 63 -9.58 -10.52 3.06
CA ARG A 63 -9.21 -9.94 4.37
C ARG A 63 -8.12 -10.74 5.07
N ILE A 64 -7.85 -11.97 4.63
CA ILE A 64 -6.77 -12.78 5.16
C ILE A 64 -5.44 -12.21 4.63
N PRO A 65 -4.50 -11.84 5.52
CA PRO A 65 -3.24 -11.27 5.07
C PRO A 65 -2.32 -12.34 4.47
N ASN A 66 -1.38 -11.90 3.63
CA ASN A 66 -0.31 -12.76 3.14
C ASN A 66 0.47 -13.46 4.27
N ARG A 67 1.02 -14.64 3.96
CA ARG A 67 1.89 -15.40 4.86
C ARG A 67 3.11 -14.58 5.26
N THR A 68 3.51 -14.71 6.51
CA THR A 68 4.70 -14.06 7.03
C THR A 68 5.89 -15.01 6.86
N HIS A 69 6.98 -14.52 6.27
CA HIS A 69 8.18 -15.35 6.06
C HIS A 69 8.75 -15.82 7.42
N PRO A 70 9.17 -17.09 7.58
CA PRO A 70 9.64 -17.63 8.86
C PRO A 70 10.74 -16.79 9.52
N ASP A 71 11.71 -16.31 8.73
CA ASP A 71 12.85 -15.52 9.21
C ASP A 71 12.47 -14.18 9.86
N ILE A 72 11.26 -13.66 9.60
CA ILE A 72 10.80 -12.39 10.15
C ILE A 72 9.81 -12.54 11.30
N ILE A 73 9.38 -13.76 11.62
CA ILE A 73 8.38 -14.04 12.66
C ILE A 73 8.81 -13.49 14.03
N SER A 74 10.09 -13.56 14.35
CA SER A 74 10.62 -13.07 15.63
C SER A 74 10.74 -11.55 15.74
N TYR A 75 10.55 -10.81 14.64
CA TYR A 75 10.83 -9.37 14.54
C TYR A 75 9.59 -8.52 14.24
N ILE A 76 8.38 -9.09 14.33
CA ILE A 76 7.17 -8.47 13.79
C ILE A 76 6.88 -7.09 14.37
N ASP A 77 7.11 -6.89 15.68
CA ASP A 77 6.87 -5.59 16.33
C ASP A 77 8.12 -4.71 16.41
N THR A 78 9.31 -5.21 16.09
CA THR A 78 10.57 -4.45 16.24
C THR A 78 11.45 -4.62 15.01
N PRO A 79 11.70 -3.54 14.24
CA PRO A 79 12.56 -3.63 13.07
C PRO A 79 14.00 -4.00 13.50
N LYS A 80 14.61 -4.94 12.77
CA LYS A 80 16.01 -5.34 12.97
C LYS A 80 16.92 -4.54 12.05
N VAL A 81 17.94 -3.90 12.61
CA VAL A 81 18.98 -3.24 11.80
C VAL A 81 19.88 -4.29 11.17
N ILE A 82 19.96 -4.29 9.83
CA ILE A 82 20.82 -5.23 9.08
C ILE A 82 22.21 -4.64 8.84
N LYS A 83 22.29 -3.34 8.49
CA LYS A 83 23.55 -2.67 8.17
C LYS A 83 23.41 -1.15 8.29
N TYR A 84 24.49 -0.49 8.71
CA TYR A 84 24.66 0.96 8.55
C TYR A 84 25.58 1.24 7.34
N ILE A 85 25.20 2.23 6.53
CA ILE A 85 26.01 2.69 5.39
C ILE A 85 26.43 4.13 5.66
N GLY A 86 27.74 4.39 5.65
CA GLY A 86 28.30 5.70 6.00
C GLY A 86 28.23 6.01 7.50
N SER A 87 28.50 7.26 7.84
CA SER A 87 28.47 7.78 9.22
C SER A 87 27.64 9.05 9.30
N LYS A 88 26.97 9.28 10.43
CA LYS A 88 26.27 10.55 10.67
C LYS A 88 27.27 11.70 10.59
N ARG A 89 26.93 12.75 9.85
CA ARG A 89 27.77 13.94 9.72
C ARG A 89 27.86 14.66 11.06
N VAL A 90 29.08 15.01 11.47
CA VAL A 90 29.33 15.90 12.61
C VAL A 90 29.35 17.33 12.08
N PHE A 91 28.61 18.21 12.75
CA PHE A 91 28.57 19.63 12.45
C PHE A 91 29.27 20.39 13.57
N ASP A 92 30.07 21.38 13.20
CA ASP A 92 30.69 22.37 14.09
C ASP A 92 29.76 23.56 14.41
N PHE A 93 28.52 23.52 13.90
CA PHE A 93 27.47 24.49 14.14
C PHE A 93 26.12 23.82 14.47
N PRO A 94 25.19 24.53 15.14
CA PRO A 94 23.81 24.05 15.31
C PRO A 94 23.13 23.91 13.95
N HIS A 95 22.88 22.66 13.54
CA HIS A 95 22.19 22.38 12.29
C HIS A 95 20.70 22.74 12.39
N LYS A 96 20.10 22.99 11.24
CA LYS A 96 18.70 23.40 11.13
C LYS A 96 17.88 22.29 10.50
N GLU A 97 16.62 22.22 10.91
CA GLU A 97 15.63 21.38 10.26
C GLU A 97 15.41 21.84 8.82
N PHE A 98 15.07 20.88 7.96
CA PHE A 98 14.83 21.11 6.54
C PHE A 98 13.88 22.29 6.28
N TYR A 99 12.77 22.35 7.02
CA TYR A 99 11.76 23.39 6.88
C TYR A 99 12.31 24.80 7.15
N GLU A 100 13.19 24.96 8.14
CA GLU A 100 13.78 26.26 8.43
C GLU A 100 14.70 26.73 7.30
N ILE A 101 15.52 25.81 6.78
CA ILE A 101 16.48 26.08 5.71
C ILE A 101 15.70 26.47 4.45
N SER A 102 14.72 25.67 4.05
CA SER A 102 13.93 25.89 2.84
C SER A 102 13.13 27.19 2.89
N LYS A 103 12.59 27.56 4.07
CA LYS A 103 11.88 28.81 4.27
C LYS A 103 12.81 30.02 4.15
N ARG A 104 13.98 29.98 4.79
CA ARG A 104 14.99 31.06 4.73
C ARG A 104 15.47 31.31 3.31
N LEU A 105 15.66 30.24 2.55
CA LEU A 105 16.10 30.30 1.14
C LEU A 105 14.93 30.54 0.17
N LYS A 106 13.69 30.66 0.65
CA LYS A 106 12.46 30.81 -0.16
C LYS A 106 12.31 29.72 -1.23
N LEU A 107 12.77 28.51 -0.92
CA LEU A 107 12.80 27.35 -1.80
C LEU A 107 11.54 26.49 -1.70
N VAL A 108 10.83 26.57 -0.59
CA VAL A 108 9.59 25.82 -0.36
C VAL A 108 8.54 26.77 0.19
N ARG A 109 7.35 26.75 -0.41
CA ARG A 109 6.17 27.46 0.10
C ARG A 109 5.14 26.45 0.59
N THR A 110 4.80 26.54 1.88
CA THR A 110 3.70 25.78 2.51
C THR A 110 2.59 26.70 3.03
N GLU A 111 2.88 28.00 3.13
CA GLU A 111 1.95 29.01 3.68
C GLU A 111 0.93 29.48 2.64
N GLN A 112 -0.29 29.73 3.11
CA GLN A 112 -1.42 30.23 2.30
C GLN A 112 -1.83 29.32 1.13
N LEU A 113 -1.48 28.04 1.17
CA LEU A 113 -1.91 27.05 0.17
C LEU A 113 -3.25 26.38 0.53
N GLY A 114 -3.72 26.54 1.76
CA GLY A 114 -4.92 25.86 2.26
C GLY A 114 -6.19 26.17 1.46
N SER A 115 -6.35 27.41 0.99
CA SER A 115 -7.50 27.81 0.16
C SER A 115 -7.44 27.28 -1.27
N LEU A 116 -6.26 26.88 -1.75
CA LEU A 116 -6.05 26.44 -3.12
C LEU A 116 -5.96 24.91 -3.22
N ALA A 117 -5.13 24.29 -2.39
CA ALA A 117 -4.76 22.88 -2.51
C ALA A 117 -4.98 22.08 -1.20
N GLY A 118 -5.46 22.73 -0.13
CA GLY A 118 -5.70 22.09 1.16
C GLY A 118 -4.45 21.92 2.04
N SER A 119 -4.60 21.27 3.19
CA SER A 119 -3.51 21.06 4.15
C SER A 119 -2.48 20.04 3.64
N ARG A 120 -1.24 20.12 4.15
CA ARG A 120 -0.09 19.27 3.77
C ARG A 120 0.32 19.36 2.29
N THR A 121 0.01 20.49 1.64
CA THR A 121 0.49 20.80 0.29
C THR A 121 1.69 21.75 0.35
N TYR A 122 2.52 21.71 -0.70
CA TYR A 122 3.71 22.52 -0.80
C TYR A 122 4.02 22.83 -2.27
N TYR A 123 4.74 23.94 -2.49
CA TYR A 123 5.41 24.23 -3.75
C TYR A 123 6.92 24.19 -3.56
N LEU A 124 7.61 23.50 -4.46
CA LEU A 124 9.05 23.60 -4.62
C LEU A 124 9.36 24.71 -5.62
N LEU A 125 10.34 25.56 -5.30
CA LEU A 125 10.66 26.78 -6.05
C LEU A 125 12.15 26.81 -6.40
N GLY A 126 12.46 27.36 -7.58
CA GLY A 126 13.83 27.61 -8.04
C GLY A 126 14.71 26.36 -7.97
N GLN A 127 15.86 26.49 -7.31
CA GLN A 127 16.87 25.44 -7.15
C GLN A 127 16.32 24.15 -6.50
N MET A 128 15.24 24.25 -5.74
CA MET A 128 14.63 23.07 -5.11
C MET A 128 13.79 22.25 -6.07
N ALA A 129 13.09 22.91 -6.99
CA ALA A 129 12.41 22.23 -8.10
C ALA A 129 13.43 21.62 -9.08
N GLU A 130 14.53 22.32 -9.34
CA GLU A 130 15.65 21.76 -10.11
C GLU A 130 16.25 20.51 -9.46
N LEU A 131 16.42 20.54 -8.13
CA LEU A 131 16.91 19.39 -7.37
C LEU A 131 15.96 18.19 -7.44
N GLU A 132 14.65 18.40 -7.32
CA GLU A 132 13.64 17.34 -7.49
C GLU A 132 13.79 16.67 -8.87
N HIS A 133 13.82 17.46 -9.95
CA HIS A 133 14.00 16.94 -11.30
C HIS A 133 15.34 16.22 -11.48
N ALA A 134 16.42 16.75 -10.90
CA ALA A 134 17.74 16.13 -10.97
C ALA A 134 17.77 14.76 -10.26
N LEU A 135 17.14 14.64 -9.10
CA LEU A 135 17.03 13.37 -8.36
C LEU A 135 16.25 12.32 -9.16
N VAL A 136 15.08 12.69 -9.70
CA VAL A 136 14.28 11.77 -10.53
C VAL A 136 15.11 11.27 -11.72
N ARG A 137 15.77 12.17 -12.45
CA ARG A 137 16.62 11.82 -13.60
C ARG A 137 17.79 10.92 -13.21
N TYR A 138 18.46 11.21 -12.09
CA TYR A 138 19.57 10.41 -11.59
C TYR A 138 19.14 8.96 -11.32
N PHE A 139 18.04 8.75 -10.60
CA PHE A 139 17.56 7.40 -10.30
C PHE A 139 17.08 6.65 -11.54
N VAL A 140 16.29 7.31 -12.41
CA VAL A 140 15.83 6.69 -13.67
C VAL A 140 17.01 6.24 -14.52
N LYS A 141 18.03 7.09 -14.68
CA LYS A 141 19.24 6.73 -15.44
C LYS A 141 19.95 5.50 -14.87
N ASN A 142 20.12 5.42 -13.55
CA ASN A 142 20.83 4.30 -12.91
C ASN A 142 20.03 2.99 -12.99
N LEU A 143 18.70 3.05 -12.90
CA LEU A 143 17.85 1.87 -13.05
C LEU A 143 17.87 1.35 -14.49
N LEU A 144 17.83 2.23 -15.49
CA LEU A 144 17.96 1.83 -16.90
C LEU A 144 19.30 1.14 -17.20
N GLN A 145 20.39 1.58 -16.55
CA GLN A 145 21.68 0.90 -16.65
C GLN A 145 21.71 -0.48 -15.97
N SER A 146 20.77 -0.73 -15.06
CA SER A 146 20.60 -2.00 -14.35
C SER A 146 19.53 -2.89 -14.99
N GLU A 147 19.28 -2.71 -16.30
CA GLU A 147 18.35 -3.51 -17.11
C GLU A 147 16.86 -3.42 -16.71
N PHE A 148 16.47 -2.40 -15.93
CA PHE A 148 15.05 -2.12 -15.69
C PHE A 148 14.40 -1.51 -16.93
N GLN A 149 13.15 -1.91 -17.19
CA GLN A 149 12.32 -1.29 -18.22
C GLN A 149 11.55 -0.10 -17.63
N LEU A 150 11.64 1.05 -18.28
CA LEU A 150 10.82 2.21 -17.94
C LEU A 150 9.40 2.01 -18.49
N VAL A 151 8.40 2.12 -17.61
CA VAL A 151 6.98 2.00 -17.95
C VAL A 151 6.25 3.24 -17.44
N SER A 152 5.47 3.89 -18.30
CA SER A 152 4.55 4.95 -17.92
C SER A 152 3.17 4.34 -17.67
N VAL A 153 2.55 4.67 -16.54
CA VAL A 153 1.25 4.13 -16.12
C VAL A 153 0.25 5.25 -15.88
N SER A 154 -1.04 4.94 -15.88
CA SER A 154 -2.10 5.91 -15.56
C SER A 154 -2.14 6.19 -14.04
N ASP A 155 -2.28 7.45 -13.67
CA ASP A 155 -2.51 7.86 -12.27
C ASP A 155 -3.93 7.56 -11.78
N ILE A 156 -4.88 7.45 -12.72
CA ILE A 156 -6.26 7.09 -12.45
C ILE A 156 -6.46 5.64 -12.87
N VAL A 157 -6.80 4.80 -11.90
CA VAL A 157 -6.97 3.35 -12.09
C VAL A 157 -8.31 2.86 -11.55
N PRO A 158 -8.86 1.76 -12.08
CA PRO A 158 -10.07 1.15 -11.55
C PRO A 158 -9.90 0.76 -10.07
N ARG A 159 -10.98 0.90 -9.29
CA ARG A 159 -11.00 0.56 -7.86
C ARG A 159 -10.50 -0.87 -7.60
N ASP A 160 -10.99 -1.82 -8.39
CA ASP A 160 -10.68 -3.24 -8.21
C ASP A 160 -9.18 -3.54 -8.35
N LEU A 161 -8.46 -2.76 -9.17
CA LEU A 161 -7.00 -2.89 -9.32
C LEU A 161 -6.27 -2.44 -8.05
N VAL A 162 -6.72 -1.33 -7.44
CA VAL A 162 -6.16 -0.83 -6.18
C VAL A 162 -6.44 -1.81 -5.04
N GLU A 163 -7.66 -2.34 -4.97
CA GLU A 163 -8.03 -3.36 -3.96
C GLU A 163 -7.24 -4.66 -4.15
N SER A 164 -6.93 -5.05 -5.39
CA SER A 164 -6.09 -6.22 -5.69
C SER A 164 -4.65 -6.07 -5.19
N CYS A 165 -4.15 -4.84 -5.04
CA CYS A 165 -2.86 -4.55 -4.41
C CYS A 165 -2.91 -4.57 -2.87
N GLY A 166 -4.04 -4.95 -2.27
CA GLY A 166 -4.23 -4.99 -0.81
C GLY A 166 -4.54 -3.64 -0.17
N MET A 167 -4.85 -2.61 -0.97
CA MET A 167 -5.22 -1.29 -0.46
C MET A 167 -6.73 -1.19 -0.21
N ASN A 168 -7.12 -0.73 0.98
CA ASN A 168 -8.53 -0.52 1.29
C ASN A 168 -9.04 0.79 0.65
N THR A 169 -10.07 0.69 -0.19
CA THR A 169 -10.70 1.83 -0.88
C THR A 169 -12.04 2.25 -0.25
N LYS A 170 -12.46 1.58 0.83
CA LYS A 170 -13.73 1.78 1.54
C LYS A 170 -13.47 2.30 2.96
N GLY A 171 -14.36 3.17 3.46
CA GLY A 171 -14.31 3.74 4.81
C GLY A 171 -14.12 5.26 4.83
N GLU A 172 -14.30 5.87 6.00
CA GLU A 172 -14.24 7.33 6.18
C GLU A 172 -12.83 7.91 6.09
N ARG A 173 -11.79 7.10 6.36
CA ARG A 173 -10.38 7.50 6.32
C ARG A 173 -9.58 6.55 5.45
N THR A 174 -9.58 6.79 4.14
CA THR A 174 -8.78 6.02 3.18
C THR A 174 -7.51 6.78 2.81
N GLN A 175 -6.44 6.03 2.51
CA GLN A 175 -5.23 6.58 1.90
C GLN A 175 -5.41 6.80 0.38
N VAL A 176 -6.44 6.18 -0.19
CA VAL A 176 -6.81 6.25 -1.61
C VAL A 176 -7.88 7.32 -1.81
N ARG A 177 -7.63 8.28 -2.71
CA ARG A 177 -8.63 9.26 -3.12
C ARG A 177 -9.44 8.68 -4.28
N CYS A 178 -10.75 8.51 -4.08
CA CYS A 178 -11.66 8.05 -5.11
C CYS A 178 -12.33 9.26 -5.77
N ALA A 179 -12.28 9.34 -7.10
CA ALA A 179 -13.04 10.31 -7.88
C ALA A 179 -14.17 9.60 -8.63
N VAL A 180 -15.34 10.23 -8.69
CA VAL A 180 -16.42 9.80 -9.59
C VAL A 180 -16.32 10.66 -10.84
N ILE A 181 -15.90 10.06 -11.95
CA ILE A 181 -15.67 10.77 -13.21
C ILE A 181 -16.84 10.44 -14.15
N PRO A 182 -17.79 11.36 -14.37
CA PRO A 182 -18.97 11.09 -15.19
C PRO A 182 -18.65 10.96 -16.69
N TYR A 183 -17.54 11.55 -17.17
CA TYR A 183 -17.06 11.43 -18.55
C TYR A 183 -15.53 11.41 -18.56
N LEU A 184 -14.93 10.27 -18.87
CA LEU A 184 -13.48 10.15 -19.03
C LEU A 184 -13.12 10.43 -20.51
N LEU A 185 -12.81 11.67 -20.85
CA LEU A 185 -12.13 11.98 -22.11
C LEU A 185 -10.65 11.67 -21.92
N ILE A 186 -10.22 10.49 -22.38
CA ILE A 186 -8.81 10.14 -22.49
C ILE A 186 -8.30 10.85 -23.74
N PHE A 187 -7.39 11.83 -23.57
CA PHE A 187 -6.59 12.40 -24.66
C PHE A 187 -5.27 11.64 -24.79
#